data_AF-A0A3R5TFA3-F1
#
_entry.id   AF-A0A3R5TFA3-F1
#
_cell.length_a   1.000
_cell.length_b   1.000
_cell.length_c   1.000
_cell.angle_alpha   90.00
_cell.angle_beta   90.00
_cell.angle_gamma   90.00
#
_symmetry.space_group_name_H-M   'P 1'
#
loop_
_entity.id
_entity.type
_entity.pdbx_description
1 polymer ?
#
loop_
_entity_poly.entity_id
_entity_poly.type
_entity_poly.pdbx_seq_one_letter_code
_entity_poly.pdbx_strand_id
1 'polypeptide(L)'
;LKDVTTTIVTKSKWISDNKVLGTTSYPKVGILPEMFDSLTKPVCPFIYFAGEYTSLEHMNTAHGAYLSGIRAADQIISNYCAKEPSKGKKVETSKEKTKKEKKSEKKRENQKDDKLKDEL
;
A
#
# COMPACT_ATOMS: atom_id res chain seq x y z
N LEU A 1 -42.05 34.02 26.88
CA LEU A 1 -41.95 32.67 26.31
C LEU A 1 -40.49 32.43 25.95
N LYS A 2 -39.86 31.36 26.45
CA LYS A 2 -38.48 31.00 26.04
C LYS A 2 -38.61 30.01 24.88
N ASP A 3 -38.14 30.40 23.71
CA ASP A 3 -38.12 29.53 22.53
C ASP A 3 -37.20 28.33 22.83
N VAL A 4 -37.79 27.14 22.86
CA VAL A 4 -37.06 25.87 23.06
C VAL A 4 -36.48 25.48 21.70
N THR A 5 -35.20 25.76 21.49
CA THR A 5 -34.46 25.28 20.32
C THR A 5 -34.22 23.77 20.46
N THR A 6 -34.80 23.01 19.53
CA THR A 6 -34.55 21.56 19.45
C THR A 6 -33.22 21.31 18.76
N THR A 7 -32.24 20.81 19.49
CA THR A 7 -30.95 20.39 18.94
C THR A 7 -31.09 19.01 18.31
N ILE A 8 -30.88 18.90 17.00
CA ILE A 8 -30.81 17.62 16.30
C ILE A 8 -29.37 17.12 16.35
N VAL A 9 -29.16 15.93 16.92
CA VAL A 9 -27.86 15.27 17.00
C VAL A 9 -27.88 14.03 16.12
N THR A 10 -26.88 13.88 15.25
CA THR A 10 -26.68 12.68 14.43
C THR A 10 -25.31 12.07 14.73
N LYS A 11 -25.26 10.74 14.83
CA LYS A 11 -24.04 9.97 15.09
C LYS A 11 -23.81 8.96 13.98
N SER A 12 -22.58 8.92 13.44
CA SER A 12 -22.17 7.91 12.47
C SER A 12 -22.06 6.52 13.11
N LYS A 13 -22.36 5.49 12.32
CA LYS A 13 -22.29 4.08 12.74
C LYS A 13 -21.53 3.21 11.73
N TRP A 14 -20.37 3.70 11.28
CA TRP A 14 -19.56 3.09 10.22
C TRP A 14 -19.25 1.60 10.42
N ILE A 15 -18.84 1.20 11.63
CA ILE A 15 -18.49 -0.20 11.94
C ILE A 15 -19.69 -1.15 11.83
N SER A 16 -20.88 -0.71 12.24
CA SER A 16 -22.09 -1.53 12.22
C SER A 16 -22.91 -1.38 10.93
N ASP A 17 -22.49 -0.50 10.01
CA ASP A 17 -23.13 -0.35 8.71
C ASP A 17 -22.72 -1.51 7.80
N ASN A 18 -23.67 -2.33 7.39
CA ASN A 18 -23.45 -3.52 6.56
C ASN A 18 -22.85 -3.19 5.17
N LYS A 19 -22.89 -1.93 4.73
CA LYS A 19 -22.33 -1.51 3.44
C LYS A 19 -20.88 -1.04 3.52
N VAL A 20 -20.39 -0.68 4.69
CA VAL A 20 -19.06 -0.05 4.85
C VAL A 20 -18.17 -0.83 5.83
N LEU A 21 -18.76 -1.41 6.88
CA LEU A 21 -18.10 -2.31 7.85
C LEU A 21 -16.85 -1.71 8.53
N GLY A 22 -16.66 -0.39 8.46
CA GLY A 22 -15.45 0.30 8.88
C GLY A 22 -15.37 1.71 8.31
N THR A 23 -14.27 2.41 8.58
CA THR A 23 -14.02 3.76 8.06
C THR A 23 -12.87 3.82 7.08
N THR A 24 -11.75 3.18 7.44
CA THR A 24 -10.48 3.32 6.75
C THR A 24 -9.74 2.00 6.77
N SER A 25 -9.15 1.64 5.64
CA SER A 25 -8.25 0.50 5.52
C SER A 25 -6.87 0.81 6.12
N TYR A 26 -6.12 -0.21 6.52
CA TYR A 26 -4.72 -0.04 6.93
C TYR A 26 -3.92 -1.30 6.62
N PRO A 27 -2.64 -1.18 6.22
CA PRO A 27 -1.79 -2.34 6.04
C PRO A 27 -1.51 -2.98 7.40
N LYS A 28 -1.89 -4.25 7.56
CA LYS A 28 -1.54 -5.03 8.75
C LYS A 28 -0.04 -5.27 8.79
N VAL A 29 0.52 -5.41 10.00
CA VAL A 29 1.92 -5.83 10.20
C VAL A 29 2.21 -7.09 9.38
N GLY A 30 3.31 -7.04 8.61
CA GLY A 30 3.75 -8.14 7.73
C GLY A 30 3.22 -8.06 6.29
N ILE A 31 2.36 -7.10 5.96
CA ILE A 31 1.97 -6.83 4.57
C ILE A 31 3.12 -6.12 3.85
N LEU A 32 3.43 -6.60 2.64
CA LEU A 32 4.39 -5.98 1.74
C LEU A 32 3.67 -5.10 0.71
N PRO A 33 4.29 -4.01 0.22
CA PRO A 33 3.73 -3.16 -0.84
C PRO A 33 3.24 -3.94 -2.06
N GLU A 34 3.98 -4.96 -2.50
CA GLU A 34 3.66 -5.78 -3.68
C GLU A 34 2.38 -6.61 -3.50
N MET A 35 1.94 -6.82 -2.25
CA MET A 35 0.67 -7.51 -1.98
C MET A 35 -0.54 -6.66 -2.38
N PHE A 36 -0.41 -5.32 -2.40
CA PHE A 36 -1.47 -4.41 -2.86
C PHE A 36 -1.72 -4.51 -4.37
N ASP A 37 -0.73 -4.93 -5.17
CA ASP A 37 -0.92 -5.16 -6.61
C ASP A 37 -1.99 -6.22 -6.88
N SER A 38 -2.20 -7.14 -5.93
CA SER A 38 -3.26 -8.14 -6.06
C SER A 38 -4.65 -7.52 -6.03
N LEU A 39 -4.82 -6.38 -5.34
CA LEU A 39 -6.08 -5.64 -5.26
C LEU A 39 -6.38 -4.80 -6.51
N THR A 40 -5.38 -4.59 -7.37
CA THR A 40 -5.53 -3.82 -8.62
C THR A 40 -5.72 -4.70 -9.86
N LYS A 41 -5.40 -6.00 -9.74
CA LYS A 41 -5.51 -6.98 -10.82
C LYS A 41 -6.97 -7.43 -10.99
N PRO A 42 -7.51 -7.40 -12.22
CA PRO A 42 -8.84 -7.92 -12.48
C PRO A 42 -8.90 -9.44 -12.38
N VAL A 43 -10.06 -9.97 -12.02
CA VAL A 43 -10.40 -11.38 -12.23
C VAL A 43 -11.07 -11.47 -13.60
N CYS A 44 -10.27 -11.85 -14.58
CA CYS A 44 -10.66 -11.79 -15.97
C CYS A 44 -11.81 -12.77 -16.31
N PRO A 45 -12.61 -12.44 -17.34
CA PRO A 45 -12.55 -11.21 -18.14
C PRO A 45 -13.49 -10.10 -17.64
N PHE A 46 -14.23 -10.32 -16.54
CA PHE A 46 -15.40 -9.48 -16.23
C PHE A 46 -15.31 -8.71 -14.90
N ILE A 47 -14.41 -9.07 -14.00
CA ILE A 47 -14.37 -8.49 -12.66
C ILE A 47 -13.15 -7.58 -12.55
N TYR A 48 -13.41 -6.29 -12.32
CA TYR A 48 -12.40 -5.25 -12.14
C TYR A 48 -12.57 -4.62 -10.76
N PHE A 49 -11.47 -4.15 -10.17
CA PHE A 49 -11.47 -3.60 -8.81
C PHE A 49 -11.03 -2.13 -8.81
N ALA A 50 -11.79 -1.31 -8.10
CA ALA A 50 -11.54 0.11 -7.85
C ALA A 50 -11.92 0.45 -6.40
N GLY A 51 -11.55 1.64 -5.96
CA GLY A 51 -11.80 2.13 -4.60
C GLY A 51 -10.51 2.47 -3.87
N GLU A 52 -10.65 3.18 -2.75
CA GLU A 52 -9.51 3.72 -1.98
C GLU A 52 -8.49 2.65 -1.55
N TYR A 53 -8.93 1.42 -1.32
CA TYR A 53 -8.08 0.31 -0.90
C TYR A 53 -7.25 -0.30 -2.04
N THR A 54 -7.49 0.14 -3.29
CA THR A 54 -6.78 -0.33 -4.49
C THR A 54 -5.69 0.65 -4.95
N SER A 55 -5.36 1.67 -4.15
CA SER A 55 -4.28 2.62 -4.42
C SER A 55 -3.35 2.71 -3.21
N LEU A 56 -2.15 2.13 -3.33
CA LEU A 56 -1.18 2.17 -2.23
C LEU A 56 -0.67 3.59 -1.96
N GLU A 57 -0.47 4.40 -3.01
CA GLU A 57 0.04 5.77 -2.89
C GLU A 57 -0.99 6.73 -2.26
N HIS A 58 -2.28 6.44 -2.43
CA HIS A 58 -3.38 7.33 -2.01
C HIS A 58 -4.46 6.59 -1.20
N MET A 59 -4.04 5.69 -0.30
CA MET A 59 -4.95 4.93 0.57
C MET A 59 -5.83 5.84 1.44
N ASN A 60 -7.08 5.42 1.69
CA ASN A 60 -8.04 6.12 2.55
C ASN A 60 -8.35 7.56 2.13
N THR A 61 -8.25 7.86 0.84
CA THR A 61 -8.55 9.19 0.30
C THR A 61 -9.57 9.10 -0.83
N ALA A 62 -10.41 10.14 -0.93
CA ALA A 62 -11.31 10.31 -2.08
C ALA A 62 -10.55 10.41 -3.41
N HIS A 63 -9.35 11.01 -3.41
CA HIS A 63 -8.48 11.09 -4.59
C HIS A 63 -8.03 9.69 -5.05
N GLY A 64 -7.62 8.82 -4.13
CA GLY A 64 -7.28 7.43 -4.45
C GLY A 64 -8.46 6.63 -4.99
N ALA A 65 -9.66 6.83 -4.43
CA ALA A 65 -10.89 6.23 -4.96
C ALA A 65 -11.21 6.71 -6.38
N TYR A 66 -11.06 8.01 -6.65
CA TYR A 66 -11.28 8.59 -7.97
C TYR A 66 -10.28 8.06 -9.01
N LEU A 67 -8.98 8.14 -8.72
CA LEU A 67 -7.92 7.70 -9.64
C LEU A 67 -7.98 6.20 -9.91
N SER A 68 -8.29 5.39 -8.90
CA SER A 68 -8.49 3.94 -9.09
C SER A 68 -9.73 3.62 -9.93
N GLY A 69 -10.77 4.45 -9.90
CA GLY A 69 -11.93 4.35 -10.77
C GLY A 69 -11.57 4.56 -12.24
N ILE A 70 -10.79 5.61 -12.55
CA ILE A 70 -10.25 5.85 -13.91
C ILE A 70 -9.42 4.64 -14.37
N ARG A 71 -8.49 4.16 -13.53
CA ARG A 71 -7.68 2.98 -13.82
C ARG A 71 -8.55 1.76 -14.18
N ALA A 72 -9.59 1.47 -13.39
CA ALA A 72 -10.46 0.32 -13.66
C ALA A 72 -11.30 0.51 -14.94
N ALA A 73 -11.73 1.74 -15.24
CA ALA A 73 -12.40 2.05 -16.51
C ALA A 73 -11.48 1.81 -17.71
N ASP A 74 -10.22 2.24 -17.65
CA ASP A 74 -9.23 1.99 -18.71
C ASP A 74 -8.96 0.49 -18.88
N GLN A 75 -8.93 -0.27 -17.77
CA GLN A 75 -8.81 -1.74 -17.82
C GLN A 75 -10.01 -2.39 -18.53
N ILE A 76 -11.24 -1.89 -18.31
CA ILE A 76 -12.44 -2.39 -18.99
C ILE A 76 -12.38 -2.07 -20.49
N ILE A 77 -12.08 -0.82 -20.85
CA ILE A 77 -12.05 -0.34 -22.24
C ILE A 77 -11.01 -1.09 -23.07
N SER A 78 -9.86 -1.39 -22.47
CA SER A 78 -8.76 -2.12 -23.14
C SER A 78 -8.90 -3.64 -23.08
N ASN A 79 -9.98 -4.17 -22.48
CA ASN A 79 -10.11 -5.60 -22.14
C ASN A 79 -8.86 -6.12 -21.40
N TYR A 80 -8.27 -5.29 -20.55
CA TYR A 80 -7.04 -5.62 -19.83
C TYR A 80 -7.27 -6.89 -19.02
N CYS A 81 -6.42 -7.88 -19.27
CA CYS A 81 -6.31 -9.06 -18.44
C CYS A 81 -4.85 -9.24 -18.08
N ALA A 82 -4.55 -9.19 -16.78
CA ALA A 82 -3.24 -9.54 -16.30
C ALA A 82 -3.00 -11.01 -16.64
N LYS A 83 -2.01 -11.31 -17.49
CA LYS A 83 -1.59 -12.68 -17.71
C LYS A 83 -1.07 -13.21 -16.38
N GLU A 84 -1.66 -14.31 -15.91
CA GLU A 84 -1.14 -15.04 -14.74
C GLU A 84 0.37 -15.25 -14.94
N PRO A 85 1.21 -15.00 -13.91
CA PRO A 85 2.59 -15.43 -13.99
C PRO A 85 2.58 -16.94 -14.20
N SER A 86 3.18 -17.39 -15.30
CA SER A 86 3.39 -18.80 -15.60
C SER A 86 3.92 -19.50 -14.34
N LYS A 87 3.19 -20.51 -13.84
CA LYS A 87 3.57 -21.29 -12.66
C LYS A 87 5.06 -21.69 -12.75
N GLY A 88 5.88 -21.15 -11.84
CA GLY A 88 7.23 -21.66 -11.59
C GLY A 88 8.37 -20.64 -11.65
N LYS A 89 8.56 -19.87 -10.58
CA LYS A 89 9.89 -19.69 -9.95
C LYS A 89 9.67 -19.66 -8.45
N LYS A 90 10.30 -20.59 -7.72
CA LYS A 90 10.36 -20.56 -6.26
C LYS A 90 10.94 -19.21 -5.85
N VAL A 91 10.19 -18.44 -5.08
CA VAL A 91 10.72 -17.24 -4.41
C VAL A 91 11.69 -17.75 -3.35
N GLU A 92 12.98 -17.73 -3.66
CA GLU A 92 14.02 -17.84 -2.66
C GLU A 92 13.91 -16.62 -1.73
N THR A 93 13.68 -16.89 -0.46
CA THR A 93 13.58 -15.88 0.59
C THR A 93 14.85 -15.05 0.64
N SER A 94 14.70 -13.75 0.40
CA SER A 94 15.69 -12.70 0.59
C SER A 94 16.09 -12.57 2.07
N LYS A 95 16.92 -13.49 2.57
CA LYS A 95 17.68 -13.33 3.83
C LYS A 95 19.10 -12.80 3.61
N GLU A 96 19.46 -12.38 2.38
CA GLU A 96 20.85 -12.04 2.05
C GLU A 96 21.07 -10.58 1.59
N LYS A 97 20.16 -9.65 1.89
CA LYS A 97 20.41 -8.20 1.67
C LYS A 97 20.91 -7.44 2.89
N THR A 98 20.65 -7.91 4.11
CA THR A 98 21.09 -7.24 5.35
C THR A 98 22.57 -7.46 5.72
N LYS A 99 23.31 -8.32 5.01
CA LYS A 99 24.73 -8.59 5.29
C LYS A 99 25.72 -7.72 4.47
N LYS A 100 25.26 -7.10 3.37
CA LYS A 100 26.13 -6.33 2.47
C LYS A 100 26.31 -4.87 2.87
N GLU A 101 25.27 -4.23 3.44
CA GLU A 101 25.38 -2.83 3.90
C GLU A 101 26.21 -2.70 5.20
N LYS A 102 26.05 -3.60 6.18
CA LYS A 102 26.87 -3.58 7.41
C LYS A 102 28.37 -3.85 7.19
N LYS A 103 28.75 -4.49 6.06
CA LYS A 103 30.17 -4.68 5.69
C LYS A 103 30.78 -3.44 5.04
N SER A 104 29.95 -2.55 4.48
CA SER A 104 30.41 -1.34 3.80
C SER A 104 30.64 -0.15 4.74
N GLU A 105 29.90 -0.06 5.86
CA GLU A 105 30.14 0.96 6.89
C GLU A 105 31.32 0.60 7.80
N LYS A 106 31.46 -0.66 8.21
CA LYS A 106 32.59 -1.09 9.07
C LYS A 106 33.96 -1.02 8.37
N LYS A 107 33.99 -0.97 7.03
CA LYS A 107 35.22 -0.76 6.25
C LYS A 107 35.59 0.72 6.08
N ARG A 108 34.63 1.65 6.28
CA ARG A 108 34.86 3.10 6.16
C ARG A 108 35.31 3.76 7.46
N GLU A 109 35.01 3.17 8.62
CA GLU A 109 35.56 3.64 9.91
C GLU A 109 37.01 3.18 10.13
N ASN A 110 37.34 1.91 9.86
CA ASN A 110 38.71 1.39 10.04
C ASN A 110 39.77 2.01 9.11
N GLN A 111 39.38 2.80 8.10
CA GLN A 111 40.32 3.43 7.16
C GLN A 111 40.55 4.92 7.46
N LYS A 112 39.86 5.51 8.44
CA LYS A 112 40.10 6.89 8.89
C LYS A 112 41.08 6.99 10.06
N ASP A 113 41.23 5.93 10.85
CA ASP A 113 42.13 5.93 12.02
C ASP A 113 43.60 5.61 11.71
N ASP A 114 43.90 5.11 10.50
CA ASP A 114 45.28 4.84 10.04
C ASP A 114 45.89 6.01 9.25
N LYS A 115 45.14 7.10 9.01
CA LYS A 115 45.61 8.26 8.25
C LYS A 115 45.87 9.50 9.11
N LEU A 116 45.90 9.35 10.43
CA LEU A 116 46.22 10.40 11.41
C LEU A 116 47.37 9.97 12.35
N LYS A 117 48.37 9.27 11.81
CA LYS A 117 49.60 8.89 12.54
C LYS A 117 50.92 9.25 11.82
N ASP A 118 50.86 9.92 10.66
CA ASP A 118 52.05 10.35 9.90
C ASP A 118 52.21 11.88 9.84
N GLU A 119 51.46 12.66 10.62
CA GLU A 119 51.70 14.10 10.83
C GLU A 119 51.48 14.48 12.30
N LEU A 120 52.33 13.98 13.20
CA LEU A 120 52.97 14.72 14.31
C LEU A 120 54.07 13.87 14.99
#